data_AF-A0A418VE85-F1
#
_entry.id   AF-A0A418VE85-F1
#
_cell.length_a   1.000
_cell.length_b   1.000
_cell.length_c   1.000
_cell.angle_alpha   90.00
_cell.angle_beta   90.00
_cell.angle_gamma   90.00
#
_symmetry.space_group_name_H-M   'P 1'
#
loop_
_entity.id
_entity.type
_entity.pdbx_description
1 polymer ?
#
loop_
_entity_poly.entity_id
_entity_poly.type
_entity_poly.pdbx_seq_one_letter_code
_entity_poly.pdbx_strand_id
1 'polypeptide(L)'
;MKKRIYFQDFDPEGWPPISTLSPFFLAPAENPWSPGRRGNDEYSLDIEGMYGTDRLPESDQVRVCLTMIGTPDFGVFLHYSKWDGRTKQPRDCYSKGDMSRIREWLRTLQDDLRPIGLFIPYAQAWLAVKEFMERDGELPTSIEWVDGKDLPPNTFRFPGFFKPGPEPRVLRDEDINDRPPDDPDVFKAWRR
;
A
#
# COMPACT_ATOMS: atom_id res chain seq x y z
N MET A 1 -13.26 -19.68 1.62
CA MET A 1 -12.31 -18.55 1.76
C MET A 1 -11.49 -18.50 0.49
N LYS A 2 -11.28 -17.32 -0.10
CA LYS A 2 -10.54 -17.16 -1.36
C LYS A 2 -9.33 -16.27 -1.12
N LYS A 3 -8.20 -16.63 -1.74
CA LYS A 3 -6.94 -15.89 -1.66
C LYS A 3 -6.51 -15.55 -3.08
N ARG A 4 -6.09 -14.30 -3.29
CA ARG A 4 -5.58 -13.82 -4.58
C ARG A 4 -4.31 -13.03 -4.36
N ILE A 5 -3.47 -13.05 -5.37
CA ILE A 5 -2.27 -12.22 -5.43
C ILE A 5 -2.30 -11.45 -6.73
N TYR A 6 -1.94 -10.17 -6.65
CA TYR A 6 -1.63 -9.37 -7.81
C TYR A 6 -0.19 -8.87 -7.62
N PHE A 7 0.78 -9.62 -8.14
CA PHE A 7 2.20 -9.29 -8.01
C PHE A 7 2.94 -9.59 -9.31
N GLN A 8 3.39 -8.56 -10.02
CA GLN A 8 3.99 -8.70 -11.36
C GLN A 8 3.14 -9.58 -12.29
N ASP A 9 3.72 -10.64 -12.84
CA ASP A 9 3.03 -11.62 -13.69
C ASP A 9 2.43 -12.80 -12.89
N PHE A 10 2.45 -12.74 -11.55
CA PHE A 10 1.86 -13.75 -10.69
C PHE A 10 0.40 -13.42 -10.38
N ASP A 11 -0.50 -14.26 -10.91
CA ASP A 11 -1.93 -14.30 -10.54
C ASP A 11 -2.42 -15.76 -10.29
N PRO A 12 -1.74 -16.56 -9.44
CA PRO A 12 -2.27 -17.86 -9.03
C PRO A 12 -3.49 -17.72 -8.10
N GLU A 13 -4.35 -18.73 -8.14
CA GLU A 13 -5.33 -18.95 -7.07
C GLU A 13 -4.61 -19.45 -5.81
N GLY A 14 -4.77 -18.74 -4.69
CA GLY A 14 -4.06 -19.08 -3.45
C GLY A 14 -2.83 -18.22 -3.17
N TRP A 15 -2.17 -18.49 -2.04
CA TRP A 15 -0.86 -17.92 -1.78
C TRP A 15 0.19 -18.63 -2.63
N PRO A 16 1.10 -17.89 -3.30
CA PRO A 16 2.26 -18.52 -3.91
C PRO A 16 3.17 -19.10 -2.83
N PRO A 17 4.08 -20.03 -3.17
CA PRO A 17 5.18 -20.39 -2.29
C PRO A 17 5.94 -19.15 -1.80
N ILE A 18 6.33 -19.15 -0.53
CA ILE A 18 7.09 -18.05 0.09
C ILE A 18 8.37 -17.72 -0.71
N SER A 19 9.03 -18.75 -1.27
CA SER A 19 10.22 -18.61 -2.11
C SER A 19 9.98 -17.86 -3.43
N THR A 20 8.73 -17.71 -3.86
CA THR A 20 8.38 -16.95 -5.07
C THR A 20 8.48 -15.44 -4.81
N LEU A 21 8.04 -14.97 -3.64
CA LEU A 21 8.06 -13.55 -3.32
C LEU A 21 9.35 -13.09 -2.65
N SER A 22 10.02 -13.96 -1.87
CA SER A 22 11.20 -13.57 -1.10
C SER A 22 12.31 -12.86 -1.90
N PRO A 23 12.64 -13.24 -3.16
CA PRO A 23 13.72 -12.59 -3.89
C PRO A 23 13.49 -11.09 -4.14
N PHE A 24 12.23 -10.68 -4.36
CA PHE A 24 11.87 -9.27 -4.58
C PHE A 24 12.11 -8.39 -3.35
N PHE A 25 12.19 -8.97 -2.16
CA PHE A 25 12.45 -8.22 -0.93
C PHE A 25 13.88 -8.42 -0.42
N LEU A 26 14.45 -9.61 -0.59
CA LEU A 26 15.79 -9.94 -0.06
C LEU A 26 16.91 -9.59 -1.03
N ALA A 27 16.63 -9.51 -2.33
CA ALA A 27 17.57 -9.14 -3.38
C ALA A 27 16.91 -8.20 -4.43
N PRO A 28 16.39 -7.02 -4.01
CA PRO A 28 15.63 -6.13 -4.89
C PRO A 28 16.47 -5.55 -6.04
N ALA A 29 17.80 -5.52 -5.93
CA ALA A 29 18.69 -5.11 -7.02
C ALA A 29 18.71 -6.13 -8.18
N GLU A 30 18.57 -7.42 -7.86
CA GLU A 30 18.53 -8.52 -8.84
C GLU A 30 17.09 -8.81 -9.29
N ASN A 31 16.12 -8.51 -8.42
CA ASN A 31 14.69 -8.76 -8.62
C ASN A 31 13.91 -7.46 -8.35
N PRO A 32 14.01 -6.46 -9.24
CA PRO A 32 13.35 -5.17 -9.04
C PRO A 32 11.83 -5.32 -9.09
N TRP A 33 11.13 -4.55 -8.26
CA TRP A 33 9.67 -4.51 -8.25
C TRP A 33 9.12 -3.95 -9.57
N SER A 34 9.76 -2.92 -10.11
CA SER A 34 9.38 -2.27 -11.37
C SER A 34 10.57 -2.22 -12.32
N PRO A 35 10.83 -3.27 -13.12
CA PRO A 35 11.99 -3.34 -14.02
C PRO A 35 11.98 -2.31 -15.17
N GLY A 36 10.93 -1.48 -15.33
CA GLY A 36 10.84 -0.49 -16.41
C GLY A 36 10.03 0.76 -16.07
N ARG A 37 10.26 1.85 -16.82
CA ARG A 37 9.62 3.18 -16.64
C ARG A 37 8.10 3.23 -16.89
N ARG A 38 7.49 2.13 -17.34
CA ARG A 38 6.03 1.99 -17.58
C ARG A 38 5.45 0.79 -16.82
N GLY A 39 6.17 0.31 -15.81
CA GLY A 39 5.75 -0.82 -15.00
C GLY A 39 4.68 -0.42 -13.98
N ASN A 40 4.13 -1.44 -13.34
CA ASN A 40 3.36 -1.26 -12.11
C ASN A 40 4.34 -1.21 -10.94
N ASP A 41 4.08 -0.39 -9.92
CA ASP A 41 4.80 -0.43 -8.63
C ASP A 41 3.88 -0.81 -7.45
N GLU A 42 2.58 -0.99 -7.69
CA GLU A 42 1.58 -1.33 -6.68
C GLU A 42 1.09 -2.77 -6.85
N TYR A 43 1.17 -3.55 -5.79
CA TYR A 43 0.83 -4.97 -5.77
C TYR A 43 -0.01 -5.30 -4.54
N SER A 44 -0.75 -6.41 -4.56
CA SER A 44 -1.62 -6.79 -3.45
C SER A 44 -1.64 -8.28 -3.13
N LEU A 45 -1.94 -8.57 -1.86
CA LEU A 45 -2.38 -9.88 -1.39
C LEU A 45 -3.78 -9.73 -0.80
N ASP A 46 -4.75 -10.46 -1.36
CA ASP A 46 -6.16 -10.31 -1.04
C ASP A 46 -6.72 -11.60 -0.45
N ILE A 47 -7.55 -11.47 0.58
CA ILE A 47 -8.32 -12.57 1.15
C ILE A 47 -9.77 -12.18 1.34
N GLU A 48 -10.67 -13.03 0.85
CA GLU A 48 -12.12 -12.88 0.95
C GLU A 48 -12.72 -14.04 1.76
N GLY A 49 -13.68 -13.70 2.61
CA GLY A 49 -14.41 -14.70 3.38
C GLY A 49 -13.64 -15.24 4.59
N MET A 50 -12.78 -14.40 5.20
CA MET A 50 -12.03 -14.74 6.40
C MET A 50 -12.99 -15.11 7.55
N TYR A 51 -12.55 -15.95 8.49
CA TYR A 51 -13.37 -16.46 9.60
C TYR A 51 -14.65 -17.21 9.15
N GLY A 52 -14.62 -17.86 8.00
CA GLY A 52 -15.73 -18.67 7.48
C GLY A 52 -16.91 -17.84 6.95
N THR A 53 -16.70 -16.57 6.63
CA THR A 53 -17.75 -15.71 6.05
C THR A 53 -17.86 -15.84 4.54
N ASP A 54 -17.18 -16.80 3.91
CA ASP A 54 -17.12 -16.96 2.45
C ASP A 54 -18.45 -17.39 1.81
N ARG A 55 -19.39 -17.90 2.62
CA ARG A 55 -20.76 -18.21 2.20
C ARG A 55 -21.74 -17.06 2.37
N LEU A 56 -21.32 -15.96 3.02
CA LEU A 56 -22.18 -14.79 3.22
C LEU A 56 -22.22 -13.92 1.95
N PRO A 57 -23.26 -13.07 1.80
CA PRO A 57 -23.28 -12.03 0.80
C PRO A 57 -22.02 -11.17 0.85
N GLU A 58 -21.61 -10.65 -0.30
CA GLU A 58 -20.39 -9.88 -0.48
C GLU A 58 -20.23 -8.76 0.57
N SER A 59 -21.30 -8.01 0.85
CA SER A 59 -21.31 -6.90 1.83
C SER A 59 -21.02 -7.32 3.27
N ASP A 60 -21.21 -8.60 3.59
CA ASP A 60 -21.18 -9.17 4.94
C ASP A 60 -19.94 -10.04 5.16
N GLN A 61 -19.13 -10.24 4.11
CA GLN A 61 -17.89 -10.97 4.24
C GLN A 61 -16.82 -10.15 4.96
N VAL A 62 -15.92 -10.86 5.63
CA VAL A 62 -14.66 -10.29 6.09
C VAL A 62 -13.67 -10.35 4.94
N ARG A 63 -13.15 -9.19 4.54
CA ARG A 63 -12.12 -9.03 3.51
C ARG A 63 -10.89 -8.37 4.09
N VAL A 64 -9.73 -8.78 3.59
CA VAL A 64 -8.48 -8.12 3.88
C VAL A 64 -7.67 -7.97 2.60
N CYS A 65 -7.06 -6.82 2.42
CA CYS A 65 -6.09 -6.52 1.37
C CYS A 65 -4.80 -6.03 2.04
N LEU A 66 -3.66 -6.57 1.63
CA LEU A 66 -2.34 -6.02 1.90
C LEU A 66 -1.79 -5.42 0.61
N THR A 67 -1.90 -4.11 0.47
CA THR A 67 -1.30 -3.35 -0.64
C THR A 67 0.17 -3.10 -0.35
N MET A 68 1.00 -3.21 -1.38
CA MET A 68 2.45 -3.12 -1.30
C MET A 68 2.98 -2.24 -2.43
N ILE A 69 3.81 -1.25 -2.12
CA ILE A 69 4.45 -0.38 -3.11
C ILE A 69 5.95 -0.38 -2.87
N GLY A 70 6.73 -0.85 -3.83
CA GLY A 70 8.18 -1.00 -3.72
C GLY A 70 8.94 0.05 -4.51
N THR A 71 9.94 0.68 -3.88
CA THR A 71 10.73 1.76 -4.47
C THR A 71 12.22 1.57 -4.15
N PRO A 72 13.13 1.76 -5.13
CA PRO A 72 14.56 1.53 -4.90
C PRO A 72 15.14 2.38 -3.76
N ASP A 73 14.69 3.63 -3.63
CA ASP A 73 15.30 4.61 -2.74
C ASP A 73 14.71 4.62 -1.33
N PHE A 74 13.45 4.21 -1.16
CA PHE A 74 12.73 4.33 0.12
C PHE A 74 12.28 3.00 0.72
N GLY A 75 12.39 1.91 -0.02
CA GLY A 75 11.96 0.59 0.43
C GLY A 75 10.51 0.29 0.05
N VAL A 76 9.73 -0.28 0.96
CA VAL A 76 8.37 -0.75 0.69
C VAL A 76 7.38 -0.05 1.61
N PHE A 77 6.32 0.48 1.01
CA PHE A 77 5.12 0.91 1.69
C PHE A 77 4.14 -0.26 1.79
N LEU A 78 3.58 -0.51 2.97
CA LEU A 78 2.54 -1.50 3.20
C LEU A 78 1.28 -0.83 3.73
N HIS A 79 0.13 -1.18 3.16
CA HIS A 79 -1.19 -0.78 3.65
C HIS A 79 -2.04 -2.03 3.85
N TYR A 80 -2.38 -2.29 5.11
CA TYR A 80 -3.33 -3.30 5.51
C TYR A 80 -4.72 -2.68 5.58
N SER A 81 -5.64 -3.12 4.74
CA SER A 81 -7.05 -2.74 4.80
C SER A 81 -7.90 -3.95 5.11
N LYS A 82 -8.75 -3.85 6.13
CA LYS A 82 -9.71 -4.90 6.51
C LYS A 82 -11.10 -4.32 6.56
N TRP A 83 -12.03 -4.99 5.89
CA TRP A 83 -13.46 -4.76 6.03
C TRP A 83 -14.08 -5.96 6.74
N ASP A 84 -14.59 -5.78 7.97
CA ASP A 84 -15.44 -6.79 8.60
C ASP A 84 -16.91 -6.50 8.32
N GLY A 85 -17.46 -7.15 7.29
CA GLY A 85 -18.85 -6.96 6.89
C GLY A 85 -19.88 -7.36 7.95
N ARG A 86 -19.51 -8.14 8.97
CA ARG A 86 -20.42 -8.54 10.06
C ARG A 86 -20.63 -7.42 11.08
N THR A 87 -19.58 -6.63 11.33
CA THR A 87 -19.61 -5.50 12.27
C THR A 87 -19.69 -4.15 11.56
N LYS A 88 -19.53 -4.12 10.23
CA LYS A 88 -19.47 -2.91 9.39
C LYS A 88 -18.35 -1.95 9.83
N GLN A 89 -17.24 -2.51 10.29
CA GLN A 89 -16.08 -1.73 10.73
C GLN A 89 -14.91 -1.91 9.76
N PRO A 90 -14.44 -0.82 9.13
CA PRO A 90 -13.18 -0.82 8.42
C PRO A 90 -12.02 -0.73 9.42
N ARG A 91 -10.86 -1.24 9.02
CA ARG A 91 -9.59 -1.04 9.70
C ARG A 91 -8.51 -0.85 8.66
N ASP A 92 -7.87 0.31 8.72
CA ASP A 92 -6.78 0.67 7.84
C ASP A 92 -5.52 0.91 8.68
N CYS A 93 -4.44 0.23 8.33
CA CYS A 93 -3.16 0.33 9.02
C CYS A 93 -2.04 0.47 7.99
N TYR A 94 -1.07 1.32 8.27
CA TYR A 94 0.07 1.59 7.38
C TYR A 94 1.38 1.21 8.07
N SER A 95 2.36 0.70 7.31
CA SER A 95 3.70 0.46 7.85
C SER A 95 4.27 1.75 8.43
N LYS A 96 4.86 1.67 9.61
CA LYS A 96 5.48 2.82 10.27
C LYS A 96 6.97 2.86 9.96
N GLY A 97 7.36 3.75 9.07
CA GLY A 97 8.76 4.04 8.76
C GLY A 97 9.29 5.21 9.58
N ASP A 98 10.09 6.05 8.92
CA ASP A 98 10.62 7.27 9.51
C ASP A 98 9.55 8.38 9.55
N MET A 99 8.81 8.45 10.64
CA MET A 99 7.75 9.44 10.84
C MET A 99 8.23 10.90 10.82
N SER A 100 9.55 11.18 10.93
CA SER A 100 10.07 12.54 10.73
C SER A 100 9.89 13.03 9.28
N ARG A 101 9.73 12.08 8.33
CA ARG A 101 9.55 12.31 6.90
C ARG A 101 8.11 12.12 6.43
N ILE A 102 7.14 12.17 7.36
CA ILE A 102 5.71 11.96 7.04
C ILE A 102 5.11 13.07 6.15
N ARG A 103 5.77 14.23 6.07
CA ARG A 103 5.42 15.34 5.16
C ARG A 103 6.39 15.48 3.99
N GLU A 104 7.00 14.37 3.62
CA GLU A 104 7.68 14.22 2.34
C GLU A 104 6.91 13.17 1.54
N TRP A 105 6.71 13.43 0.26
CA TRP A 105 5.94 12.56 -0.62
C TRP A 105 6.77 12.09 -1.80
N LEU A 106 6.54 10.84 -2.15
CA LEU A 106 7.00 10.23 -3.39
C LEU A 106 5.84 10.12 -4.36
N ARG A 107 6.07 10.53 -5.61
CA ARG A 107 5.18 10.22 -6.73
C ARG A 107 5.47 8.80 -7.22
N THR A 108 4.46 7.93 -7.18
CA THR A 108 4.54 6.56 -7.71
C THR A 108 4.33 6.55 -9.23
N LEU A 109 4.55 5.40 -9.87
CA LEU A 109 4.41 5.25 -11.32
C LEU A 109 2.97 5.44 -11.84
N GLN A 110 1.96 5.31 -10.98
CA GLN A 110 0.53 5.55 -11.26
C GLN A 110 0.12 6.97 -10.84
N ASP A 111 1.09 7.87 -10.71
CA ASP A 111 0.93 9.28 -10.33
C ASP A 111 0.42 9.53 -8.90
N ASP A 112 0.21 8.48 -8.11
CA ASP A 112 -0.19 8.59 -6.73
C ASP A 112 0.90 9.18 -5.83
N LEU A 113 0.51 9.88 -4.77
CA LEU A 113 1.44 10.42 -3.79
C LEU A 113 1.44 9.57 -2.52
N ARG A 114 2.59 8.97 -2.22
CA ARG A 114 2.78 8.15 -1.02
C ARG A 114 3.73 8.85 -0.03
N PRO A 115 3.36 8.97 1.25
CA PRO A 115 4.20 9.61 2.26
C PRO A 115 5.44 8.77 2.53
N ILE A 116 6.62 9.37 2.46
CA ILE A 116 7.90 8.66 2.62
C ILE A 116 8.04 8.09 4.03
N GLY A 117 7.51 8.76 5.05
CA GLY A 117 7.55 8.27 6.43
C GLY A 117 6.79 6.96 6.68
N LEU A 118 6.05 6.43 5.70
CA LEU A 118 5.36 5.14 5.78
C LEU A 118 6.09 4.02 5.04
N PHE A 119 7.22 4.30 4.40
CA PHE A 119 8.05 3.26 3.79
C PHE A 119 9.01 2.65 4.82
N ILE A 120 9.16 1.33 4.76
CA ILE A 120 10.09 0.57 5.60
C ILE A 120 11.11 -0.18 4.72
N PRO A 121 12.29 -0.54 5.24
CA PRO A 121 13.26 -1.33 4.51
C PRO A 121 12.67 -2.64 3.95
N TYR A 122 13.09 -3.04 2.75
CA TYR A 122 12.62 -4.26 2.09
C TYR A 122 12.68 -5.51 2.97
N ALA A 123 13.78 -5.71 3.70
CA ALA A 123 13.94 -6.85 4.59
C ALA A 123 12.91 -6.87 5.74
N GLN A 124 12.52 -5.70 6.26
CA GLN A 124 11.46 -5.61 7.27
C GLN A 124 10.07 -5.85 6.67
N ALA A 125 9.81 -5.28 5.49
CA ALA A 125 8.56 -5.52 4.77
C ALA A 125 8.35 -7.01 4.45
N TRP A 126 9.42 -7.73 4.13
CA TRP A 126 9.36 -9.17 3.91
C TRP A 126 8.84 -9.94 5.12
N LEU A 127 9.29 -9.58 6.33
CA LEU A 127 8.83 -10.23 7.55
C LEU A 127 7.31 -10.09 7.69
N ALA A 128 6.78 -8.89 7.44
CA ALA A 128 5.35 -8.61 7.50
C ALA A 128 4.56 -9.36 6.41
N VAL A 129 5.04 -9.35 5.17
CA VAL A 129 4.38 -10.04 4.04
C VAL A 129 4.37 -11.55 4.25
N LYS A 130 5.50 -12.13 4.66
CA LYS A 130 5.59 -13.54 4.99
C LYS A 130 4.62 -13.91 6.11
N GLU A 131 4.61 -13.14 7.21
CA GLU A 131 3.70 -13.37 8.34
C GLU A 131 2.23 -13.24 7.93
N PHE A 132 1.89 -12.27 7.08
CA PHE A 132 0.53 -12.11 6.54
C PHE A 132 0.07 -13.36 5.79
N MET A 133 0.94 -13.93 4.93
CA MET A 133 0.65 -15.17 4.21
C MET A 133 0.52 -16.37 5.15
N GLU A 134 1.43 -16.51 6.12
CA GLU A 134 1.44 -17.62 7.10
C GLU A 134 0.26 -17.57 8.07
N ARG A 135 -0.26 -16.38 8.36
CA ARG A 135 -1.40 -16.14 9.27
C ARG A 135 -2.71 -15.86 8.53
N ASP A 136 -2.78 -16.19 7.25
CA ASP A 136 -3.99 -16.08 6.43
C ASP A 136 -4.68 -14.71 6.52
N GLY A 137 -3.89 -13.65 6.38
CA GLY A 137 -4.39 -12.28 6.28
C GLY A 137 -4.62 -11.57 7.60
N GLU A 138 -4.20 -12.15 8.73
CA GLU A 138 -4.13 -11.38 9.98
C GLU A 138 -3.09 -10.26 9.88
N LEU A 139 -3.34 -9.15 10.60
CA LEU A 139 -2.39 -8.03 10.66
C LEU A 139 -1.04 -8.54 11.21
N PRO A 140 0.06 -8.39 10.45
CA PRO A 140 1.38 -8.81 10.89
C PRO A 140 1.83 -8.09 12.15
N THR A 141 2.56 -8.79 13.01
CA THR A 141 3.12 -8.25 14.28
C THR A 141 4.62 -8.02 14.21
N SER A 142 5.27 -8.47 13.14
CA SER A 142 6.70 -8.34 12.88
C SER A 142 7.20 -6.91 12.58
N ILE A 143 6.29 -5.96 12.34
CA ILE A 143 6.60 -4.54 12.16
C ILE A 143 5.67 -3.66 12.99
N GLU A 144 6.04 -2.40 13.14
CA GLU A 144 5.15 -1.39 13.72
C GLU A 144 4.18 -0.86 12.65
N TRP A 145 2.92 -0.68 13.04
CA TRP A 145 1.85 -0.15 12.21
C TRP A 145 1.29 1.14 12.82
N VAL A 146 0.85 2.06 11.97
CA VAL A 146 0.05 3.22 12.36
C VAL A 146 -1.38 3.01 11.89
N ASP A 147 -2.35 3.17 12.78
CA ASP A 147 -3.76 3.21 12.40
C ASP A 147 -4.01 4.45 11.52
N GLY A 148 -4.75 4.29 10.42
CA GLY A 148 -5.02 5.38 9.49
C GLY A 148 -5.64 6.61 10.15
N LYS A 149 -6.42 6.42 11.22
CA LYS A 149 -7.03 7.52 11.98
C LYS A 149 -6.03 8.33 12.81
N ASP A 150 -4.88 7.73 13.13
CA ASP A 150 -3.84 8.34 13.98
C ASP A 150 -2.79 9.07 13.12
N LEU A 151 -2.89 8.98 11.79
CA LEU A 151 -2.03 9.74 10.88
C LEU A 151 -2.33 11.24 10.96
N PRO A 152 -1.29 12.10 10.83
CA PRO A 152 -1.50 13.54 10.74
C PRO A 152 -2.46 13.91 9.59
N PRO A 153 -3.24 14.99 9.73
CA PRO A 153 -4.13 15.43 8.67
C PRO A 153 -3.35 15.73 7.38
N ASN A 154 -3.95 15.38 6.25
CA ASN A 154 -3.36 15.51 4.92
C ASN A 154 -2.06 14.72 4.69
N THR A 155 -1.89 13.61 5.41
CA THR A 155 -0.82 12.65 5.13
C THR A 155 -0.91 12.15 3.68
N PHE A 156 -2.09 11.75 3.20
CA PHE A 156 -2.29 11.45 1.77
C PHE A 156 -2.80 12.69 1.02
N ARG A 157 -2.17 13.01 -0.12
CA ARG A 157 -2.43 14.21 -0.94
C ARG A 157 -2.72 13.83 -2.39
N PHE A 158 -3.45 14.68 -3.11
CA PHE A 158 -3.67 14.47 -4.54
C PHE A 158 -2.54 15.08 -5.38
N PRO A 159 -2.20 14.50 -6.54
CA PRO A 159 -1.13 14.98 -7.41
C PRO A 159 -1.27 16.43 -7.85
N GLY A 160 -2.51 16.90 -8.06
CA GLY A 160 -2.83 18.29 -8.43
C GLY A 160 -2.51 19.33 -7.35
N PHE A 161 -2.12 18.90 -6.14
CA PHE A 161 -1.69 19.82 -5.07
C PHE A 161 -0.25 20.32 -5.24
N PHE A 162 0.57 19.77 -6.13
CA PHE A 162 1.99 20.14 -6.20
C PHE A 162 2.35 20.86 -7.51
N LYS A 163 3.36 21.75 -7.42
CA LYS A 163 3.92 22.48 -8.56
C LYS A 163 4.58 21.49 -9.53
N PRO A 164 4.40 21.66 -10.86
CA PRO A 164 5.06 20.83 -11.84
C PRO A 164 6.59 20.98 -11.73
N GLY A 165 7.33 19.88 -11.95
CA GLY A 165 8.79 19.87 -11.85
C GLY A 165 9.41 18.64 -12.52
N PRO A 166 10.75 18.60 -12.66
CA PRO A 166 11.44 17.43 -13.21
C PRO A 166 11.29 16.24 -12.26
N GLU A 167 10.97 15.08 -12.83
CA GLU A 167 10.78 13.82 -12.11
C GLU A 167 11.93 12.83 -12.40
N PRO A 168 12.27 11.91 -11.47
CA PRO A 168 11.69 11.73 -10.13
C PRO A 168 12.26 12.71 -9.09
N ARG A 169 11.41 13.26 -8.20
CA ARG A 169 11.87 14.04 -7.03
C ARG A 169 11.01 13.81 -5.78
N VAL A 170 11.59 14.10 -4.61
CA VAL A 170 10.85 14.15 -3.34
C VAL A 170 10.09 15.46 -3.25
N LEU A 171 8.79 15.39 -3.01
CA LEU A 171 7.90 16.54 -2.84
C LEU A 171 7.75 16.89 -1.37
N ARG A 172 7.64 18.19 -1.08
CA ARG A 172 7.52 18.74 0.29
C ARG A 172 6.41 19.78 0.36
N ASP A 173 6.10 20.24 1.58
CA ASP A 173 5.09 21.29 1.78
C ASP A 173 5.36 22.56 0.93
N GLU A 174 6.63 22.90 0.66
CA GLU A 174 7.03 24.04 -0.20
C GLU A 174 6.69 23.87 -1.69
N ASP A 175 6.52 22.62 -2.13
CA ASP A 175 6.13 22.28 -3.49
C ASP A 175 4.62 22.35 -3.70
N ILE A 176 3.82 22.60 -2.65
CA ILE A 176 2.37 22.70 -2.77
C ILE A 176 1.98 23.95 -3.60
N ASN A 177 0.97 23.79 -4.46
CA ASN A 177 0.33 24.87 -5.20
C ASN A 177 -0.41 25.78 -4.22
N ASP A 178 -0.15 27.08 -4.30
CA ASP A 178 -0.80 28.09 -3.45
C ASP A 178 -2.32 28.23 -3.73
N ARG A 179 -2.81 27.61 -4.82
CA ARG A 179 -4.23 27.58 -5.18
C ARG A 179 -4.73 26.13 -5.24
N PRO A 180 -5.89 25.82 -4.64
CA PRO A 180 -6.55 24.53 -4.87
C PRO A 180 -6.89 24.40 -6.36
N PRO A 181 -7.01 23.17 -6.90
CA PRO A 181 -7.46 22.97 -8.27
C PRO A 181 -8.77 23.73 -8.52
N ASP A 182 -8.84 24.51 -9.59
CA ASP A 182 -10.03 25.30 -9.97
C ASP A 182 -11.27 24.43 -10.29
N ASP A 183 -11.13 23.10 -10.24
CA ASP A 183 -12.17 22.13 -10.60
C ASP A 183 -12.71 21.36 -9.38
N PRO A 184 -13.96 21.65 -8.94
CA PRO A 184 -14.61 20.96 -7.83
C PRO A 184 -14.99 19.50 -8.14
N ASP A 185 -14.98 19.05 -9.39
CA ASP A 185 -15.27 17.66 -9.74
C ASP A 185 -14.05 16.73 -9.56
N VAL A 186 -12.84 17.30 -9.58
CA VAL A 186 -11.61 16.61 -9.16
C VAL A 186 -11.65 16.22 -7.68
N PHE A 187 -12.44 16.89 -6.83
CA PHE A 187 -12.62 16.49 -5.43
C PHE A 187 -13.70 15.41 -5.23
N LYS A 188 -14.67 15.28 -6.15
CA LYS A 188 -15.81 14.34 -6.02
C LYS A 188 -15.51 12.93 -6.50
N ALA A 189 -14.63 12.78 -7.50
CA ALA A 189 -14.32 11.47 -8.08
C ALA A 189 -13.60 10.51 -7.11
N TRP A 190 -13.02 11.04 -6.03
CA TRP A 190 -12.13 10.29 -5.12
C TRP A 190 -12.69 10.08 -3.71
N ARG A 191 -13.99 10.34 -3.52
CA ARG A 191 -14.74 10.01 -2.29
C ARG A 191 -15.45 8.65 -2.36
N ARG A 192 -15.04 7.76 -3.28
CA ARG A 192 -15.61 6.41 -3.39
C ARG A 192 -14.70 5.37 -2.77
#